data_AF-A0A8J7EV66-F1
#
_entry.id   AF-A0A8J7EV66-F1
#
_cell.length_a   1.000
_cell.length_b   1.000
_cell.length_c   1.000
_cell.angle_alpha   90.00
_cell.angle_beta   90.00
_cell.angle_gamma   90.00
#
_symmetry.space_group_name_H-M   'P 1'
#
loop_
_entity.id
_entity.type
_entity.pdbx_description
1 polymer ?
#
loop_
_entity_poly.entity_id
_entity_poly.type
_entity_poly.pdbx_seq_one_letter_code
_entity_poly.pdbx_strand_id
1 'polypeptide(L)'
;MRRISNKSEIRPKISTMPRPQTEASAFLDIYKLVVEQKRLQEELHQLDQRRNQICKRMALLDQQVANLEHTVQTIRQTEANRPTNAETPGSFLPSVPENFETLFLEY
;
A
#
# COMPACT_ATOMS: atom_id res chain seq x y z
N MET A 1 -12.21 -10.28 -9.93
CA MET A 1 -11.38 -10.84 -8.84
C MET A 1 -10.18 -11.55 -9.45
N ARG A 2 -8.94 -11.09 -9.22
CA ARG A 2 -7.74 -11.78 -9.71
C ARG A 2 -7.39 -12.91 -8.75
N ARG A 3 -7.28 -14.15 -9.24
CA ARG A 3 -6.85 -15.31 -8.45
C ARG A 3 -5.41 -15.12 -8.03
N ILE A 4 -5.18 -14.98 -6.73
CA ILE A 4 -3.85 -15.02 -6.13
C ILE A 4 -3.46 -16.50 -6.17
N SER A 5 -2.68 -16.89 -7.17
CA SER A 5 -2.12 -18.24 -7.22
C SER A 5 -1.17 -18.37 -6.03
N ASN A 6 -1.55 -19.18 -5.05
CA ASN A 6 -0.67 -19.61 -3.97
C ASN A 6 0.50 -20.34 -4.61
N LYS A 7 1.65 -19.66 -4.74
CA LYS A 7 2.91 -20.26 -5.15
C LYS A 7 3.30 -21.25 -4.05
N SER A 8 2.86 -22.48 -4.23
CA SER A 8 3.37 -23.63 -3.50
C SER A 8 4.87 -23.78 -3.72
N GLU A 9 5.52 -24.45 -2.78
CA GLU A 9 6.90 -24.92 -2.79
C GLU A 9 7.45 -25.17 -4.22
N ILE A 10 8.67 -24.71 -4.50
CA ILE A 10 9.26 -24.74 -5.85
C ILE A 10 9.39 -26.20 -6.30
N ARG A 11 8.44 -26.65 -7.13
CA ARG A 11 8.44 -28.03 -7.64
C ARG A 11 9.49 -28.18 -8.75
N PRO A 12 10.22 -29.31 -8.78
CA PRO A 12 11.11 -29.61 -9.90
C PRO A 12 10.29 -29.66 -11.19
N LYS A 13 10.78 -29.03 -12.27
CA LYS A 13 10.11 -29.10 -13.59
C LYS A 13 10.54 -30.33 -14.38
N ILE A 14 11.65 -30.94 -13.99
CA ILE A 14 12.12 -32.19 -14.58
C ILE A 14 11.70 -33.33 -13.65
N SER A 15 10.64 -34.04 -14.05
CA SER A 15 10.25 -35.32 -13.45
C SER A 15 10.71 -36.44 -14.38
N THR A 16 11.49 -37.40 -13.87
CA THR A 16 11.87 -38.57 -14.67
C THR A 16 11.59 -39.88 -13.96
N MET A 17 11.14 -40.86 -14.75
CA MET A 17 10.97 -42.24 -14.30
C MET A 17 12.31 -42.85 -13.84
N PRO A 18 12.28 -43.79 -12.88
CA PRO A 18 13.47 -44.51 -12.44
C PRO A 18 14.09 -45.31 -13.60
N ARG A 19 15.42 -45.30 -13.70
CA ARG A 19 16.19 -45.94 -14.77
C ARG A 19 17.31 -46.82 -14.19
N PRO A 20 17.79 -47.83 -14.94
CA PRO A 20 18.93 -48.65 -14.52
C PRO A 20 20.20 -47.79 -14.43
N GLN A 21 20.98 -48.01 -13.37
CA GLN A 21 22.19 -47.24 -13.12
C GLN A 21 23.31 -47.66 -14.09
N THR A 22 23.47 -46.84 -15.12
CA THR A 22 24.53 -46.92 -16.12
C THR A 22 25.30 -45.60 -16.14
N GLU A 23 26.54 -45.60 -16.62
CA GLU A 23 27.35 -44.38 -16.73
C GLU A 23 26.62 -43.28 -17.54
N ALA A 24 26.01 -43.66 -18.67
CA ALA A 24 25.22 -42.74 -19.48
C ALA A 24 24.03 -42.14 -18.71
N SER A 25 23.37 -42.92 -17.86
CA SER A 25 22.28 -42.40 -17.01
C SER A 25 22.77 -41.39 -15.98
N ALA A 26 23.97 -41.61 -15.41
CA ALA A 26 24.56 -40.68 -14.46
C ALA A 26 24.90 -39.34 -15.12
N PHE A 27 25.50 -39.35 -16.31
CA PHE A 27 25.78 -38.11 -17.06
C PHE A 27 24.50 -37.34 -17.41
N LEU A 28 23.44 -38.04 -17.78
CA LEU A 28 22.15 -37.43 -18.08
C LEU A 28 21.53 -36.79 -16.83
N ASP A 29 21.62 -37.46 -15.67
CA ASP A 29 21.11 -36.91 -14.42
C ASP A 29 21.92 -35.69 -13.95
N ILE A 30 23.25 -35.71 -14.10
CA ILE A 30 24.10 -34.52 -13.87
C ILE A 30 23.63 -33.36 -14.76
N TYR A 31 23.42 -33.61 -16.05
CA TYR A 31 22.95 -32.57 -16.97
C TYR A 31 21.62 -31.96 -16.53
N LYS A 32 20.63 -32.79 -16.14
CA LYS A 32 19.35 -32.30 -15.62
C LYS A 32 19.51 -31.42 -14.38
N LEU A 33 20.34 -31.85 -13.44
CA LEU A 33 20.58 -31.09 -12.20
C LEU A 33 21.21 -29.73 -12.50
N VAL A 34 22.18 -29.68 -13.42
CA VAL A 34 22.81 -28.41 -13.85
C VAL A 34 21.79 -27.49 -14.52
N VAL A 35 20.91 -28.03 -15.36
CA VAL A 35 19.86 -27.25 -16.02
C VAL A 35 18.84 -26.70 -15.01
N GLU A 36 18.38 -27.53 -14.08
CA GLU A 36 17.46 -27.06 -13.03
C GLU A 36 18.13 -26.03 -12.10
N GLN A 37 19.42 -26.19 -11.78
CA GLN A 37 20.17 -25.20 -11.02
C GLN A 37 20.20 -23.85 -11.73
N LYS A 38 20.54 -23.82 -13.02
CA LYS A 38 20.55 -22.57 -13.82
C LYS A 38 19.16 -21.93 -13.85
N ARG A 39 18.12 -22.73 -14.07
CA ARG A 39 16.74 -22.26 -14.05
C ARG A 39 16.36 -21.62 -12.72
N LEU A 40 16.74 -22.21 -11.59
CA LEU A 40 16.46 -21.66 -10.27
C LEU A 40 17.24 -20.37 -10.01
N GLN A 41 18.48 -20.26 -10.49
CA GLN A 41 19.26 -19.01 -10.42
C GLN A 41 18.60 -17.87 -11.20
N GLU A 42 18.10 -18.15 -12.41
CA GLU A 42 17.34 -17.17 -13.19
C GLU A 42 16.05 -16.74 -12.49
N GLU A 43 15.31 -17.69 -11.91
CA GLU A 43 14.08 -17.41 -11.17
C GLU A 43 14.36 -16.55 -9.93
N LEU A 44 15.47 -16.81 -9.22
CA LEU A 44 15.94 -15.99 -8.10
C LEU A 44 16.26 -14.57 -8.56
N HIS A 45 16.98 -14.42 -9.67
CA HIS A 45 17.30 -13.10 -10.22
C HIS A 45 16.03 -12.30 -10.56
N GLN A 46 15.02 -12.94 -11.15
CA GLN A 46 13.73 -12.32 -11.42
C GLN A 46 12.98 -11.90 -10.15
N LEU A 47 13.04 -12.73 -9.09
CA LEU A 47 12.44 -12.40 -7.80
C LEU A 47 13.14 -11.20 -7.15
N ASP A 48 14.46 -11.09 -7.25
CA ASP A 48 15.21 -9.94 -6.74
C ASP A 48 14.87 -8.65 -7.50
N GLN A 49 14.74 -8.70 -8.82
CA GLN A 49 14.27 -7.56 -9.60
C GLN A 49 12.88 -7.12 -9.13
N ARG A 50 11.96 -8.06 -8.94
CA ARG A 50 10.62 -7.79 -8.44
C ARG A 50 10.63 -7.24 -7.01
N ARG A 51 11.48 -7.77 -6.13
CA ARG A 51 11.68 -7.28 -4.76
C ARG A 51 12.11 -5.82 -4.79
N ASN A 52 13.10 -5.48 -5.61
CA ASN A 52 13.61 -4.12 -5.74
C ASN A 52 12.52 -3.14 -6.22
N GLN A 53 11.69 -3.55 -7.17
CA GLN A 53 10.54 -2.74 -7.62
C GLN A 53 9.52 -2.52 -6.50
N ILE A 54 9.22 -3.55 -5.71
CA ILE A 54 8.32 -3.45 -4.56
C ILE A 54 8.89 -2.50 -3.51
N CYS A 55 10.17 -2.63 -3.14
CA CYS A 55 10.82 -1.74 -2.18
C CYS A 55 10.80 -0.28 -2.64
N LYS A 56 11.07 -0.01 -3.92
CA LYS A 56 10.96 1.36 -4.49
C LYS A 56 9.55 1.90 -4.35
N ARG A 57 8.53 1.08 -4.64
CA ARG A 57 7.13 1.50 -4.51
C ARG A 57 6.74 1.74 -3.06
N MET A 58 7.21 0.93 -2.12
CA MET A 58 6.99 1.14 -0.69
C MET A 58 7.57 2.48 -0.24
N ALA A 59 8.83 2.77 -0.59
CA ALA A 59 9.46 4.04 -0.24
C ALA A 59 8.69 5.27 -0.77
N LEU A 60 8.14 5.20 -1.99
CA LEU A 60 7.29 6.25 -2.54
C LEU A 60 5.98 6.41 -1.77
N LEU A 61 5.36 5.30 -1.36
CA LEU A 61 4.14 5.34 -0.54
C LEU A 61 4.42 5.94 0.83
N ASP A 62 5.53 5.59 1.47
CA ASP A 62 5.91 6.15 2.77
C ASP A 62 6.08 7.67 2.70
N GLN A 63 6.70 8.17 1.62
CA GLN A 63 6.80 9.61 1.36
C GLN A 63 5.43 10.27 1.15
N GLN A 64 4.53 9.63 0.41
CA GLN A 64 3.17 10.14 0.21
C GLN A 64 2.39 10.19 1.52
N VAL A 65 2.52 9.16 2.37
CA VAL A 65 1.90 9.12 3.69
C VAL A 65 2.43 10.27 4.55
N ALA A 66 3.75 10.44 4.65
CA ALA A 66 4.34 11.53 5.44
C ALA A 66 3.89 12.92 4.97
N ASN A 67 3.81 13.15 3.66
CA ASN A 67 3.33 14.41 3.09
C ASN A 67 1.85 14.68 3.42
N LEU A 68 1.01 13.65 3.36
CA LEU A 68 -0.40 13.76 3.72
C LEU A 68 -0.58 13.98 5.23
N GLU A 69 0.19 13.30 6.08
CA GLU A 69 0.21 13.54 7.53
C GLU A 69 0.56 14.99 7.85
N HIS A 70 1.60 15.53 7.22
CA HIS A 70 1.96 16.95 7.37
C HIS A 70 0.82 17.86 6.93
N THR A 71 0.18 17.57 5.79
CA THR A 71 -0.96 18.35 5.28
C THR A 71 -2.14 18.33 6.26
N VAL A 72 -2.50 17.16 6.79
CA VAL A 72 -3.54 17.04 7.83
C VAL A 72 -3.18 17.85 9.07
N GLN A 73 -1.92 17.82 9.49
CA GLN A 73 -1.46 18.56 10.66
C GLN A 73 -1.51 20.08 10.44
N THR A 74 -1.17 20.57 9.24
CA THR A 74 -1.34 21.99 8.89
C THR A 74 -2.81 22.41 8.88
N ILE A 75 -3.71 21.59 8.33
CA ILE A 75 -5.16 21.88 8.32
C ILE A 75 -5.70 21.99 9.74
N ARG A 76 -5.36 21.03 10.61
CA ARG A 76 -5.75 21.08 12.04
C ARG A 76 -5.27 22.34 12.75
N GLN A 77 -4.04 22.79 12.47
CA GLN A 77 -3.51 24.03 13.05
C GLN A 77 -4.24 25.27 12.51
N THR A 78 -4.57 25.31 11.21
CA THR A 78 -5.34 26.42 10.64
C THR A 78 -6.78 26.47 11.16
N GLU A 79 -7.40 25.33 11.42
CA GLU A 79 -8.74 25.26 12.04
C GLU A 79 -8.70 25.69 13.51
N ALA A 80 -7.65 25.31 14.25
CA ALA A 80 -7.47 25.72 15.64
C ALA A 80 -7.18 27.23 15.79
N ASN A 81 -6.52 27.84 14.80
CA ASN A 81 -6.24 29.28 14.77
C ASN A 81 -7.34 30.11 14.09
N ARG A 82 -8.44 29.48 13.67
CA ARG A 82 -9.58 30.24 13.16
C ARG A 82 -10.18 31.02 14.33
N PRO A 83 -10.20 32.37 14.30
CA PRO A 83 -10.79 33.14 15.38
C PRO A 83 -12.25 32.69 15.52
N THR A 84 -12.58 32.16 16.69
CA THR A 84 -13.95 31.90 17.09
C THR A 84 -14.65 33.24 17.24
N ASN A 85 -15.15 33.79 16.13
CA ASN A 85 -16.36 34.63 16.20
C ASN A 85 -17.52 33.68 16.47
N ALA A 86 -17.57 33.18 17.70
CA ALA A 86 -18.69 32.48 18.28
C ALA A 86 -18.97 33.18 19.61
N GLU A 87 -19.71 34.28 19.50
CA GLU A 87 -20.42 34.87 20.62
C GLU A 87 -21.27 33.77 21.27
N THR A 88 -20.88 33.37 22.47
CA THR A 88 -21.79 32.74 23.42
C THR A 88 -21.63 33.42 24.76
N PRO A 89 -22.43 34.46 25.06
CA PRO A 89 -22.79 34.75 26.43
C PRO A 89 -23.99 33.85 26.77
N GLY A 90 -23.70 32.71 27.39
CA GLY A 90 -24.71 31.99 28.14
C GLY A 90 -25.17 32.87 29.31
N SER A 91 -26.48 33.14 29.35
CA SER A 91 -27.24 33.73 30.45
C SER A 91 -27.18 35.26 30.60
N PHE A 92 -27.95 35.98 29.77
CA PHE A 92 -28.66 37.19 30.22
C PHE A 92 -30.07 37.22 29.62
N LEU A 93 -31.05 37.36 30.51
CA LEU A 93 -32.46 37.62 30.21
C LEU A 93 -32.61 38.88 29.31
N PRO A 94 -33.71 38.98 28.53
CA PRO A 94 -33.80 39.92 27.42
C PRO A 94 -34.13 41.32 27.93
N SER A 95 -33.27 42.29 27.63
CA SER A 95 -33.66 43.71 27.62
C SER A 95 -33.84 44.10 26.16
N VAL A 96 -35.08 44.05 25.69
CA VAL A 96 -35.47 44.60 24.38
C VAL A 96 -35.51 46.13 24.52
N PRO A 97 -34.68 46.91 23.80
CA PRO A 97 -34.94 48.33 23.63
C PRO A 97 -36.03 48.53 22.56
N GLU A 98 -37.02 49.37 22.89
CA GLU A 98 -38.35 49.59 22.29
C GLU A 98 -38.46 49.94 20.79
N ASN A 99 -37.38 49.97 20.00
CA ASN A 99 -37.43 50.57 18.66
C ASN A 99 -36.69 49.76 17.59
N PHE A 100 -37.32 48.70 17.07
CA PHE A 100 -37.02 48.24 15.71
C PHE A 100 -38.25 47.59 15.07
N GLU A 101 -38.58 48.07 13.89
CA GLU A 101 -39.63 47.57 13.03
C GLU A 101 -38.98 46.63 12.00
N THR A 102 -39.18 45.32 12.14
CA THR A 102 -38.64 44.33 11.19
C THR A 102 -39.72 43.87 10.23
N LEU A 103 -39.53 44.19 8.95
CA LEU A 103 -40.37 43.78 7.82
C LEU A 103 -39.86 42.45 7.25
N PHE A 104 -40.77 41.51 6.97
CA PHE A 104 -40.46 40.26 6.29
C PHE A 104 -40.71 40.41 4.78
N LEU A 105 -39.73 40.06 3.95
CA LEU A 105 -39.93 39.83 2.53
C LEU A 105 -40.04 38.32 2.27
N GLU A 106 -41.20 37.90 1.77
CA GLU A 106 -41.41 36.58 1.14
C GLU A 106 -40.87 36.60 -0.30
N TYR A 107 -40.07 35.60 -0.65
CA TYR A 107 -39.75 35.22 -2.03
C TYR A 107 -39.86 33.71 -2.18
#